data_AF-A0A3D5YCK4-F1
#
_entry.id   AF-A0A3D5YCK4-F1
#
_cell.length_a   1.000
_cell.length_b   1.000
_cell.length_c   1.000
_cell.angle_alpha   90.00
_cell.angle_beta   90.00
_cell.angle_gamma   90.00
#
_symmetry.space_group_name_H-M   'P 1'
#
loop_
_entity.id
_entity.type
_entity.pdbx_description
1 polymer ?
#
loop_
_entity_poly.entity_id
_entity_poly.type
_entity_poly.pdbx_seq_one_letter_code
_entity_poly.pdbx_strand_id
1 'polypeptide(L)'
;MFLRRYIFILFSLVILSCSQGENYPGKGPWTIVGRMNVPRMAFAAIAVGENIYVIGGTNDRGYISDCEWVKVSPDGAVTNWKKVYSLTAPRGFVA
;
A
#
# COMPACT_ATOMS: atom_id res chain seq x y z
N MET A 1 -25.62 -49.08 1.98
CA MET A 1 -25.45 -48.49 0.63
C MET A 1 -25.68 -46.96 0.56
N PHE A 2 -25.89 -46.25 1.69
CA PHE A 2 -26.11 -44.79 1.69
C PHE A 2 -24.93 -43.96 2.26
N LEU A 3 -24.07 -44.56 3.09
CA LEU A 3 -22.93 -43.87 3.72
C LEU A 3 -21.82 -43.47 2.72
N ARG A 4 -21.70 -44.21 1.62
CA ARG A 4 -20.68 -44.01 0.58
C ARG A 4 -20.98 -42.79 -0.31
N ARG A 5 -22.22 -42.28 -0.32
CA ARG A 5 -22.61 -41.07 -1.09
C ARG A 5 -22.24 -39.76 -0.37
N TYR A 6 -22.28 -39.74 0.97
CA TYR A 6 -21.98 -38.52 1.74
C TYR A 6 -20.48 -38.21 1.84
N ILE A 7 -19.61 -39.23 1.84
CA ILE A 7 -18.15 -39.05 1.83
C ILE A 7 -17.67 -38.34 0.54
N PHE A 8 -18.28 -38.61 -0.62
CA PHE A 8 -17.95 -37.91 -1.87
C PHE A 8 -18.47 -36.45 -1.89
N ILE A 9 -19.58 -36.16 -1.23
CA ILE A 9 -20.16 -34.80 -1.16
C ILE A 9 -19.36 -33.92 -0.17
N LEU A 10 -18.86 -34.49 0.93
CA LEU A 10 -17.95 -33.80 1.86
C LEU A 10 -16.58 -33.52 1.23
N PHE A 11 -16.08 -34.41 0.37
CA PHE A 11 -14.83 -34.19 -0.36
C PHE A 11 -14.97 -33.11 -1.46
N SER A 12 -16.16 -32.90 -2.03
CA SER A 12 -16.38 -31.86 -3.05
C SER A 12 -16.56 -30.46 -2.47
N LEU A 13 -17.02 -30.32 -1.22
CA LEU A 13 -17.15 -29.02 -0.55
C LEU A 13 -15.79 -28.41 -0.14
N VAL A 14 -14.75 -29.22 0.06
CA VAL A 14 -13.38 -28.74 0.34
C VAL A 14 -12.68 -28.27 -0.94
N ILE A 15 -12.99 -28.90 -2.09
CA ILE A 15 -12.40 -28.59 -3.40
C ILE A 15 -13.00 -27.32 -4.02
N LEU A 16 -14.18 -26.86 -3.56
CA LEU A 16 -14.77 -25.57 -3.97
C LEU A 16 -14.14 -24.34 -3.30
N SER A 17 -13.17 -24.51 -2.39
CA SER A 17 -12.31 -23.39 -1.97
C SER A 17 -11.18 -23.09 -2.96
N CYS A 18 -11.11 -23.84 -4.07
CA CYS A 18 -10.11 -23.64 -5.12
C CYS A 18 -10.29 -22.28 -5.80
N SER A 19 -9.43 -21.36 -5.36
CA SER A 19 -9.21 -19.99 -5.80
C SER A 19 -10.47 -19.16 -6.03
N GLN A 20 -10.93 -18.47 -4.98
CA GLN A 20 -11.19 -17.04 -5.17
C GLN A 20 -9.88 -16.50 -5.76
N GLY A 21 -9.83 -16.26 -7.08
CA GLY A 21 -8.63 -15.73 -7.71
C GLY A 21 -8.20 -14.54 -6.88
N GLU A 22 -7.04 -14.64 -6.25
CA GLU A 22 -6.55 -13.56 -5.40
C GLU A 22 -6.55 -12.32 -6.27
N ASN A 23 -7.52 -11.43 -6.04
CA ASN A 23 -7.47 -10.07 -6.53
C ASN A 23 -6.27 -9.47 -5.81
N TYR A 24 -5.07 -9.70 -6.33
CA TYR A 24 -3.90 -8.96 -5.91
C TYR A 24 -4.27 -7.50 -6.14
N PRO A 25 -4.37 -6.68 -5.08
CA PRO A 25 -4.53 -5.25 -5.27
C PRO A 25 -3.31 -4.81 -6.09
N GLY A 26 -3.53 -4.47 -7.37
CA GLY A 26 -2.44 -4.16 -8.31
C GLY A 26 -2.60 -4.62 -9.75
N LYS A 27 -3.63 -5.41 -10.11
CA LYS A 27 -3.90 -5.75 -11.53
C LYS A 27 -4.85 -4.79 -12.26
N GLY A 28 -5.38 -3.78 -11.55
CA GLY A 28 -6.17 -2.70 -12.14
C GLY A 28 -5.28 -1.62 -12.77
N PRO A 29 -5.85 -0.69 -13.56
CA PRO A 29 -5.11 0.48 -14.02
C PRO A 29 -4.58 1.28 -12.83
N TRP A 30 -3.47 2.00 -13.04
CA TRP A 30 -3.00 2.97 -12.06
C TRP A 30 -4.08 4.02 -11.79
N THR A 31 -4.33 4.29 -10.51
CA THR A 31 -5.28 5.31 -10.06
C THR A 31 -4.60 6.33 -9.17
N ILE A 32 -5.12 7.56 -9.18
CA ILE A 32 -4.70 8.61 -8.25
C ILE A 32 -5.43 8.39 -6.93
N VAL A 33 -4.69 8.10 -5.86
CA VAL A 33 -5.27 7.80 -4.54
C VAL A 33 -5.23 8.98 -3.57
N GLY A 34 -4.41 10.00 -3.83
CA GLY A 34 -4.30 11.19 -2.99
C GLY A 34 -3.11 12.07 -3.40
N ARG A 35 -2.99 13.26 -2.81
CA ARG A 35 -1.89 14.21 -3.04
C ARG A 35 -1.16 14.50 -1.74
N MET A 36 0.18 14.45 -1.79
CA MET A 36 1.03 14.94 -0.70
C MET A 36 0.81 16.42 -0.44
N ASN A 37 1.09 16.88 0.77
CA ASN A 37 0.98 18.30 1.13
C ASN A 37 2.10 19.13 0.49
N VAL A 38 3.29 18.55 0.36
CA VAL A 38 4.46 19.20 -0.26
C VAL A 38 4.82 18.48 -1.56
N PRO A 39 4.72 19.15 -2.72
CA PRO A 39 5.27 18.65 -3.98
C PRO A 39 6.77 18.40 -3.84
N ARG A 40 7.23 17.23 -4.27
CA ARG A 40 8.61 16.77 -4.10
C ARG A 40 9.01 15.79 -5.21
N MET A 41 10.29 15.78 -5.54
CA MET A 41 10.97 14.75 -6.35
C MET A 41 12.15 14.17 -5.55
N ALA A 42 12.76 13.09 -6.04
CA ALA A 42 13.96 12.50 -5.43
C ALA A 42 13.83 12.21 -3.91
N PHE A 43 12.63 11.85 -3.45
CA PHE A 43 12.35 11.49 -2.06
C PHE A 43 12.54 9.99 -1.85
N ALA A 44 12.80 9.59 -0.60
CA ALA A 44 12.75 8.18 -0.21
C ALA A 44 11.31 7.80 0.19
N ALA A 45 10.90 6.57 -0.09
CA ALA A 45 9.61 6.03 0.33
C ALA A 45 9.77 4.64 0.98
N ILE A 46 9.07 4.40 2.08
CA ILE A 46 9.09 3.12 2.79
C ILE A 46 7.69 2.73 3.25
N ALA A 47 7.35 1.45 3.07
CA ALA A 47 6.13 0.85 3.63
C ALA A 47 6.44 0.21 5.00
N VAL A 48 5.67 0.58 6.02
CA VAL A 48 5.77 0.02 7.37
C VAL A 48 4.37 -0.31 7.87
N GLY A 49 4.04 -1.60 7.93
CA GLY A 49 2.68 -2.07 8.20
C GLY A 49 1.70 -1.56 7.14
N GLU A 50 0.60 -0.95 7.57
CA GLU A 50 -0.43 -0.37 6.68
C GLU A 50 -0.08 1.07 6.24
N ASN A 51 1.14 1.54 6.48
CA ASN A 51 1.52 2.93 6.27
C ASN A 51 2.60 3.08 5.21
N ILE A 52 2.50 4.12 4.40
CA ILE A 52 3.58 4.59 3.52
C ILE A 52 4.14 5.88 4.12
N TYR A 53 5.45 5.95 4.25
CA TYR A 53 6.20 7.14 4.64
C TYR A 53 6.95 7.67 3.44
N VAL A 54 6.95 8.99 3.29
CA VAL A 54 7.74 9.73 2.31
C VAL A 54 8.66 10.70 3.03
N ILE A 55 9.95 10.60 2.73
CA ILE A 55 11.02 11.20 3.53
C ILE A 55 11.83 12.14 2.63
N GLY A 56 11.88 13.41 3.00
CA GLY A 56 12.67 14.44 2.32
C GLY A 56 12.31 14.59 0.83
N GLY A 57 13.33 14.78 0.00
CA GLY A 57 13.24 15.05 -1.43
C GLY A 57 13.75 16.44 -1.80
N THR A 58 13.44 16.86 -3.01
CA THR A 58 13.72 18.20 -3.53
C THR A 58 12.49 18.80 -4.18
N ASN A 59 12.40 20.12 -4.23
CA ASN A 59 11.43 20.86 -5.04
C ASN A 59 12.07 22.14 -5.60
N ASP A 60 11.23 23.02 -6.14
CA ASP A 60 11.62 24.34 -6.68
C ASP A 60 12.30 25.26 -5.65
N ARG A 61 12.22 24.93 -4.36
CA ARG A 61 12.82 25.69 -3.25
C ARG A 61 14.07 25.02 -2.67
N GLY A 62 14.49 23.88 -3.20
CA GLY A 62 15.68 23.15 -2.77
C GLY A 62 15.38 21.82 -2.05
N TYR A 63 16.29 21.39 -1.18
CA TYR A 63 16.15 20.15 -0.42
C TYR A 63 15.10 20.26 0.69
N ILE A 64 14.39 19.16 0.92
CA ILE A 64 13.26 19.07 1.85
C ILE A 64 13.68 18.24 3.07
N SER A 65 13.40 18.75 4.27
CA SER A 65 13.49 17.99 5.53
C SER A 65 12.15 17.38 5.94
N ASP A 66 11.04 17.94 5.44
CA ASP A 66 9.68 17.48 5.76
C ASP A 66 9.45 16.03 5.35
N CYS A 67 8.82 15.30 6.25
CA CYS A 67 8.40 13.92 6.05
C CYS A 67 6.88 13.83 6.19
N GLU A 68 6.27 12.96 5.40
CA GLU A 68 4.82 12.76 5.41
C GLU A 68 4.52 11.26 5.46
N TRP A 69 3.35 10.91 5.98
CA TRP A 69 2.87 9.54 5.98
C TRP A 69 1.39 9.47 5.61
N VAL A 70 0.99 8.29 5.18
CA VAL A 70 -0.39 7.97 4.88
C VAL A 70 -0.69 6.52 5.28
N LYS A 71 -1.93 6.26 5.69
CA LYS A 71 -2.43 4.89 5.89
C LYS A 71 -3.09 4.39 4.61
N VAL A 72 -2.81 3.15 4.24
CA VAL A 72 -3.35 2.45 3.07
C VAL A 72 -4.40 1.43 3.54
N SER A 73 -5.60 1.52 2.97
CA SER A 73 -6.69 0.57 3.19
C SER A 73 -6.51 -0.69 2.33
N PRO A 74 -7.13 -1.82 2.66
CA PRO A 74 -7.03 -3.06 1.89
C PRO A 74 -7.47 -2.96 0.42
N ASP A 75 -8.34 -1.99 0.10
CA ASP A 75 -8.81 -1.68 -1.25
C ASP A 75 -7.91 -0.71 -2.02
N GLY A 76 -6.77 -0.30 -1.42
CA GLY A 76 -5.81 0.62 -2.02
C GLY A 76 -6.14 2.10 -1.84
N ALA A 77 -7.28 2.45 -1.20
CA ALA A 77 -7.55 3.83 -0.82
C ALA A 77 -6.55 4.30 0.25
N VAL A 78 -6.24 5.58 0.27
CA VAL A 78 -5.33 6.16 1.27
C VAL A 78 -6.01 7.27 2.06
N THR A 79 -5.59 7.48 3.30
CA THR A 79 -6.04 8.63 4.09
C THR A 79 -5.49 9.95 3.53
N ASN A 80 -5.87 11.08 4.13
CA ASN A 80 -5.15 12.32 3.89
C ASN A 80 -3.69 12.19 4.35
N TRP A 81 -2.77 12.76 3.58
CA TRP A 81 -1.36 12.83 3.93
C TRP A 81 -1.16 13.68 5.18
N LYS A 82 -0.38 13.16 6.14
CA LYS A 82 -0.10 13.83 7.41
C LYS A 82 1.40 14.05 7.54
N LYS A 83 1.79 15.20 8.09
CA LYS A 83 3.19 15.45 8.44
C LYS A 83 3.63 14.53 9.59
N VAL A 84 4.88 14.09 9.55
CA VAL A 84 5.60 13.51 10.70
C VAL A 84 6.80 14.39 11.04
N TYR A 85 7.58 13.97 12.03
CA TYR A 85 8.84 14.63 12.38
C TYR A 85 9.74 14.78 11.16
N SER A 86 10.26 15.99 10.97
CA SER A 86 11.20 16.31 9.90
C SER A 86 12.60 15.75 10.20
N LEU A 87 13.38 15.55 9.15
CA LEU A 87 14.79 15.21 9.26
C LEU A 87 15.58 16.35 9.95
N THR A 88 16.68 16.00 10.59
CA THR A 88 17.61 16.98 11.20
C THR A 88 18.35 17.84 10.18
N ALA A 89 18.41 17.39 8.92
CA ALA A 89 18.92 18.13 7.79
C ALA A 89 18.11 17.75 6.53
N PRO A 90 17.87 18.69 5.61
CA PRO A 90 17.17 18.40 4.37
C PRO A 90 18.00 17.49 3.45
N ARG A 91 17.36 16.53 2.76
CA ARG A 91 18.03 15.52 1.93
C ARG A 91 17.16 15.14 0.73
N GLY A 92 17.78 14.76 -0.39
CA GLY A 92 17.12 14.23 -1.59
C GLY A 92 18.07 13.29 -2.35
N PHE A 93 17.57 12.62 -3.39
CA PHE A 93 18.25 11.55 -4.15
C PHE A 93 18.65 10.35 -3.28
N VAL A 94 17.77 9.99 -2.34
CA VAL A 94 17.96 8.86 -1.41
C VAL A 94 17.12 7.68 -1.91
N ALA A 95 17.74 6.51 -2.07
CA ALA A 95 17.10 5.26 -2.47
C ALA A 95 16.83 4.36 -1.25
#